data_AF-A0A519QUV2-F1
#
_entry.id   AF-A0A519QUV2-F1
#
_cell.length_a   1.000
_cell.length_b   1.000
_cell.length_c   1.000
_cell.angle_alpha   90.00
_cell.angle_beta   90.00
_cell.angle_gamma   90.00
#
_symmetry.space_group_name_H-M   'P 1'
#
loop_
_entity.id
_entity.type
_entity.pdbx_description
1 polymer ?
#
loop_
_entity_poly.entity_id
_entity_poly.type
_entity_poly.pdbx_seq_one_letter_code
_entity_poly.pdbx_strand_id
1 'polypeptide(L)'
;MKYLGAAIAAATLLASSAVMADAPKAREPVSINVSSADLDLTSPDGVAKLQGRIDKAIAAACNPGDRVGADLSPDYKCRREMASNVQPTMQQIAARATQSRFGSNTGL
;
A
#
# COMPACT_ATOMS: atom_id res chain seq x y z
N MET A 1 -64.20 -24.66 -11.72
CA MET A 1 -64.37 -24.08 -10.37
C MET A 1 -63.11 -23.33 -10.01
N LYS A 2 -63.28 -22.08 -9.60
CA LYS A 2 -62.28 -21.01 -9.50
C LYS A 2 -61.98 -20.81 -8.02
N TYR A 3 -60.73 -21.04 -7.60
CA TYR A 3 -60.28 -20.69 -6.26
C TYR A 3 -59.24 -19.56 -6.39
N LEU A 4 -59.75 -18.36 -6.16
CA LEU A 4 -58.97 -17.19 -5.74
C LEU A 4 -58.37 -17.49 -4.35
N GLY A 5 -57.09 -17.17 -4.17
CA GLY A 5 -56.41 -17.26 -2.88
C GLY A 5 -55.39 -16.13 -2.72
N ALA A 6 -55.82 -15.09 -2.01
CA ALA A 6 -55.08 -14.04 -1.25
C ALA A 6 -53.54 -13.96 -1.42
N ALA A 7 -52.98 -12.85 -1.91
CA ALA A 7 -52.70 -11.59 -1.17
C ALA A 7 -51.81 -11.78 0.07
N ILE A 8 -50.58 -11.23 0.01
CA ILE A 8 -49.88 -10.35 0.99
C ILE A 8 -48.40 -10.37 0.57
N ALA A 9 -47.98 -9.41 -0.25
CA ALA A 9 -46.56 -9.09 -0.41
C ALA A 9 -46.29 -7.89 0.51
N ALA A 10 -45.68 -8.19 1.66
CA ALA A 10 -45.27 -7.19 2.63
C ALA A 10 -44.28 -6.22 1.97
N ALA A 11 -44.67 -4.95 1.87
CA ALA A 11 -43.77 -3.88 1.50
C ALA A 11 -42.85 -3.58 2.70
N THR A 12 -41.68 -4.20 2.73
CA THR A 12 -40.61 -3.80 3.64
C THR A 12 -39.97 -2.52 3.10
N LEU A 13 -40.45 -1.37 3.59
CA LEU A 13 -39.71 -0.12 3.48
C LEU A 13 -38.43 -0.24 4.31
N LEU A 14 -37.36 -0.73 3.70
CA LEU A 14 -36.01 -0.56 4.19
C LEU A 14 -35.67 0.93 4.05
N ALA A 15 -35.85 1.67 5.15
CA ALA A 15 -35.30 3.00 5.30
C ALA A 15 -33.77 2.89 5.25
N SER A 16 -33.22 2.99 4.04
CA SER A 16 -31.80 3.16 3.81
C SER A 16 -31.41 4.50 4.42
N SER A 17 -30.84 4.46 5.62
CA SER A 17 -30.09 5.58 6.17
C SER A 17 -29.03 5.94 5.13
N ALA A 18 -29.22 7.08 4.48
CA ALA A 18 -28.22 7.67 3.62
C ALA A 18 -27.01 8.02 4.51
N VAL A 19 -26.11 7.05 4.68
CA VAL A 19 -24.72 7.33 5.00
C VAL A 19 -24.26 8.21 3.85
N MET A 20 -24.17 9.51 4.12
CA MET A 20 -23.38 10.44 3.33
C MET A 20 -21.95 9.92 3.43
N ALA A 21 -21.59 9.01 2.52
CA ALA A 21 -20.21 8.62 2.33
C ALA A 21 -19.49 9.88 1.90
N ASP A 22 -18.63 10.40 2.78
CA ASP A 22 -17.61 11.37 2.42
C ASP A 22 -16.93 10.82 1.17
N ALA A 23 -17.18 11.45 0.01
CA ALA A 23 -16.61 11.00 -1.24
C ALA A 23 -15.09 10.92 -1.03
N PRO A 24 -14.44 9.76 -1.25
CA PRO A 24 -13.02 9.65 -1.00
C PRO A 24 -12.33 10.75 -1.78
N LYS A 25 -11.67 11.70 -1.09
CA LYS A 25 -10.78 12.66 -1.74
C LYS A 25 -9.87 11.84 -2.64
N ALA A 26 -9.89 12.13 -3.94
CA ALA A 26 -9.10 11.41 -4.91
C ALA A 26 -7.64 11.40 -4.42
N ARG A 27 -7.06 10.19 -4.26
CA ARG A 27 -5.65 10.06 -3.89
C ARG A 27 -4.83 10.74 -4.98
N GLU A 28 -4.01 11.70 -4.59
CA GLU A 28 -3.05 12.28 -5.51
C GLU A 28 -2.06 11.17 -5.92
N PRO A 29 -1.93 10.87 -7.22
CA PRO A 29 -1.06 9.81 -7.67
C PRO A 29 0.41 10.24 -7.55
N VAL A 30 1.06 9.86 -6.45
CA VAL A 30 2.50 10.06 -6.25
C VAL A 30 3.25 8.82 -6.72
N SER A 31 4.13 8.99 -7.72
CA SER A 31 5.02 7.93 -8.21
C SER A 31 6.46 8.23 -7.82
N ILE A 32 7.13 7.26 -7.19
CA ILE A 32 8.56 7.35 -6.86
C ILE A 32 9.32 6.28 -7.63
N ASN A 33 10.45 6.66 -8.22
CA ASN A 33 11.36 5.72 -8.87
C ASN A 33 12.61 5.55 -8.02
N VAL A 34 12.93 4.32 -7.65
CA VAL A 34 14.09 3.99 -6.82
C VAL A 34 14.96 3.00 -7.59
N SER A 35 16.20 3.40 -7.90
CA SER A 35 17.14 2.51 -8.58
C SER A 35 17.64 1.42 -7.63
N SER A 36 17.63 0.18 -8.13
CA SER A 36 18.21 -1.00 -7.48
C SER A 36 19.37 -1.62 -8.28
N ALA A 37 19.80 -0.99 -9.38
CA ALA A 37 20.74 -1.58 -10.35
C ALA A 37 22.10 -1.96 -9.74
N ASP A 38 22.53 -1.27 -8.69
CA ASP A 38 23.78 -1.48 -7.97
C ASP A 38 23.62 -2.33 -6.70
N LEU A 39 22.42 -2.85 -6.43
CA LEU A 39 22.13 -3.65 -5.24
C LEU A 39 21.99 -5.13 -5.58
N ASP A 40 22.71 -5.97 -4.83
CA ASP A 40 22.45 -7.41 -4.83
C ASP A 40 21.21 -7.73 -3.98
N LEU A 41 20.06 -7.81 -4.64
CA LEU A 41 18.77 -8.15 -4.00
C LEU A 41 18.63 -9.63 -3.63
N THR A 42 19.64 -10.46 -3.88
CA THR A 42 19.70 -11.83 -3.36
C THR A 42 20.30 -11.90 -1.96
N SER A 43 20.91 -10.79 -1.49
CA SER A 43 21.49 -10.67 -0.16
C SER A 43 20.58 -9.89 0.80
N PRO A 44 20.51 -10.25 2.10
CA PRO A 44 19.81 -9.44 3.10
C PRO A 44 20.29 -7.98 3.15
N ASP A 45 21.58 -7.75 2.96
CA ASP A 45 22.19 -6.41 2.98
C ASP A 45 21.72 -5.55 1.80
N GLY A 46 21.62 -6.13 0.60
CA GLY A 46 21.09 -5.42 -0.56
C GLY A 46 19.61 -5.09 -0.43
N VAL A 47 18.82 -6.00 0.16
CA VAL A 47 17.41 -5.74 0.49
C VAL A 47 17.28 -4.61 1.52
N ALA A 48 18.10 -4.60 2.57
CA ALA A 48 18.12 -3.53 3.57
C ALA A 48 18.50 -2.17 2.97
N LYS A 49 19.49 -2.15 2.07
CA LYS A 49 19.87 -0.93 1.33
C LYS A 49 18.72 -0.41 0.46
N LEU A 50 18.02 -1.30 -0.24
CA LEU A 50 16.86 -0.93 -1.05
C LEU A 50 15.74 -0.33 -0.18
N GLN A 51 15.44 -0.96 0.96
CA GLN A 51 14.47 -0.44 1.92
C GLN A 51 14.83 0.98 2.35
N GLY A 52 16.08 1.23 2.73
CA GLY A 52 16.53 2.57 3.12
C GLY A 52 16.44 3.61 1.99
N ARG A 53 16.60 3.22 0.72
CA ARG A 53 16.39 4.12 -0.42
C ARG A 53 14.92 4.46 -0.62
N ILE A 54 14.04 3.46 -0.49
CA ILE A 54 12.59 3.65 -0.55
C ILE A 54 12.15 4.60 0.57
N ASP A 55 12.60 4.40 1.81
CA ASP A 55 12.23 5.24 2.94
C ASP A 55 12.63 6.71 2.73
N LYS A 56 13.81 6.94 2.14
CA LYS A 56 14.28 8.29 1.76
C LYS A 56 13.44 8.90 0.64
N ALA A 57 13.10 8.13 -0.38
CA ALA A 57 12.26 8.58 -1.48
C ALA A 57 10.83 8.92 -1.01
N ILE A 58 10.26 8.10 -0.12
CA ILE A 58 8.98 8.37 0.54
C ILE A 58 9.06 9.65 1.36
N ALA A 59 10.12 9.84 2.16
CA ALA A 59 10.28 11.06 2.95
C ALA A 59 10.35 12.31 2.07
N ALA A 60 11.12 12.27 0.97
CA ALA A 60 11.21 13.39 0.02
C ALA A 60 9.88 13.68 -0.69
N ALA A 61 9.10 12.63 -1.01
CA ALA A 61 7.80 12.77 -1.65
C ALA A 61 6.73 13.34 -0.70
N CYS A 62 6.72 12.89 0.56
CA CYS A 62 5.76 13.35 1.57
C CYS A 62 6.11 14.72 2.17
N ASN A 63 7.39 15.09 2.18
CA ASN A 63 7.90 16.33 2.74
C ASN A 63 8.92 16.96 1.78
N PRO A 64 8.47 17.57 0.67
CA PRO A 64 9.35 18.25 -0.27
C PRO A 64 9.96 19.50 0.39
N GLY A 65 11.23 19.40 0.77
CA GLY A 65 11.97 20.45 1.49
C GLY A 65 12.38 21.66 0.64
N ASP A 66 12.08 21.65 -0.65
CA ASP A 66 12.36 22.69 -1.63
C ASP A 66 11.22 23.73 -1.78
N ARG A 67 10.11 23.55 -1.05
CA ARG A 67 8.97 24.46 -1.09
C ARG A 67 9.14 25.64 -0.12
N VAL A 68 9.18 26.86 -0.65
CA VAL A 68 9.17 28.10 0.14
C VAL A 68 7.89 28.17 0.97
N GLY A 69 8.01 28.24 2.31
CA GLY A 69 6.87 28.31 3.23
C GLY A 69 6.15 26.99 3.49
N ALA A 70 6.75 25.84 3.11
CA ALA A 70 6.18 24.55 3.46
C ALA A 70 6.25 24.28 4.97
N ASP A 71 5.22 23.60 5.46
CA ASP A 71 5.24 22.99 6.79
C ASP A 71 6.34 21.92 6.81
N LEU A 72 7.36 22.13 7.65
CA LEU A 72 8.47 21.20 7.85
C LEU A 72 8.06 20.01 8.74
N SER A 73 6.84 20.00 9.26
CA SER A 73 6.30 18.89 10.05
C SER A 73 6.22 17.63 9.19
N PRO A 74 6.78 16.49 9.64
CA PRO A 74 6.69 15.24 8.90
C PRO A 74 5.23 14.84 8.63
N ASP A 75 4.87 14.58 7.38
CA ASP A 75 3.58 13.97 7.04
C ASP A 75 3.65 12.47 7.30
N TYR A 76 3.45 12.10 8.57
CA TYR A 76 3.46 10.70 9.01
C TYR A 76 2.35 9.86 8.34
N LYS A 77 1.22 10.49 7.95
CA LYS A 77 0.13 9.78 7.29
C LYS A 77 0.55 9.39 5.88
N CYS A 78 1.07 10.34 5.09
CA CYS A 78 1.62 10.07 3.77
C CYS A 78 2.70 8.99 3.84
N ARG A 79 3.67 9.13 4.76
CA ARG A 79 4.76 8.16 4.89
C ARG A 79 4.27 6.75 5.19
N ARG A 80 3.30 6.62 6.10
CA ARG A 80 2.69 5.32 6.45
C ARG A 80 1.92 4.72 5.27
N GLU A 81 1.14 5.51 4.56
CA GLU A 81 0.38 5.03 3.40
C GLU A 81 1.30 4.59 2.26
N MET A 82 2.34 5.37 1.95
CA MET A 82 3.33 4.98 0.94
C MET A 82 4.11 3.73 1.35
N ALA A 83 4.53 3.62 2.61
CA ALA A 83 5.23 2.43 3.11
C ALA A 83 4.34 1.18 3.01
N SER A 84 3.06 1.30 3.36
CA SER A 84 2.09 0.20 3.24
C SER A 84 1.90 -0.26 1.80
N ASN A 85 1.99 0.64 0.82
CA ASN A 85 1.87 0.28 -0.60
C ASN A 85 3.07 -0.51 -1.12
N VAL A 86 4.27 -0.25 -0.58
CA VAL A 86 5.52 -0.89 -1.02
C VAL A 86 5.82 -2.18 -0.24
N GLN A 87 5.23 -2.34 0.95
CA GLN A 87 5.48 -3.46 1.85
C GLN A 87 5.31 -4.86 1.21
N PRO A 88 4.25 -5.16 0.41
CA PRO A 88 4.12 -6.48 -0.21
C PRO A 88 5.26 -6.80 -1.17
N THR A 89 5.71 -5.81 -1.95
CA THR A 89 6.85 -5.95 -2.86
C THR A 89 8.14 -6.22 -2.09
N MET A 90 8.37 -5.51 -0.99
CA MET A 90 9.55 -5.72 -0.14
C MET A 90 9.56 -7.09 0.53
N GLN A 91 8.40 -7.59 0.97
CA GLN A 91 8.27 -8.95 1.50
C GLN A 91 8.63 -10.00 0.44
N GLN A 92 8.19 -9.83 -0.80
CA GLN A 92 8.54 -10.74 -1.90
C GLN A 92 10.05 -10.72 -2.21
N ILE A 93 10.66 -9.54 -2.24
CA ILE A 93 12.10 -9.39 -2.47
C ILE A 93 12.89 -10.06 -1.32
N ALA A 94 12.51 -9.80 -0.07
CA ALA A 94 13.16 -10.38 1.10
C ALA A 94 13.02 -11.92 1.16
N ALA A 95 11.85 -12.44 0.79
CA ALA A 95 11.61 -13.89 0.73
C ALA A 95 12.53 -14.57 -0.28
N ARG A 96 12.73 -13.96 -1.46
CA ARG A 96 13.65 -14.47 -2.49
C ARG A 96 15.11 -14.46 -2.02
N ALA A 97 15.56 -13.37 -1.41
CA ALA A 97 16.91 -13.28 -0.83
C ALA A 97 17.16 -14.39 0.21
N THR A 98 16.15 -14.70 1.02
CA THR A 98 16.20 -15.76 2.02
C THR A 98 16.25 -17.15 1.39
N GLN A 99 15.47 -17.42 0.33
CA GLN A 99 15.49 -18.69 -0.39
C GLN A 99 16.83 -18.96 -1.08
N SER A 100 17.45 -17.94 -1.68
CA SER A 100 18.78 -18.06 -2.31
C SER A 100 19.84 -18.52 -1.30
N ARG A 101 19.79 -18.04 -0.06
CA ARG A 101 20.69 -18.49 1.02
C ARG A 101 20.54 -19.98 1.35
N PHE A 102 19.31 -20.50 1.37
CA PHE A 102 19.07 -21.91 1.70
C PHE A 102 19.37 -22.86 0.53
N GLY A 103 19.11 -22.43 -0.71
CA GLY A 103 19.43 -23.23 -1.90
C GLY A 103 20.94 -23.36 -2.18
N SER A 104 21.76 -22.44 -1.70
CA SER A 104 23.22 -22.51 -1.82
C SER A 104 23.91 -23.40 -0.78
N ASN A 105 23.18 -23.99 0.18
CA ASN A 105 23.75 -24.73 1.31
C ASN A 105 23.55 -26.26 1.26
N THR A 106 23.18 -26.83 0.11
CA THR A 106 22.97 -28.28 -0.08
C THR A 106 24.15 -29.02 -0.71
N GLY A 107 25.36 -28.46 -0.65
CA GLY A 107 26.58 -29.13 -1.09
C GLY A 107 27.43 -29.59 0.08
N LEU A 108 27.06 -30.69 0.74
CA LEU A 108 27.92 -31.53 1.59
C LEU A 108 27.37 -32.95 1.64
#